data_AF-A0A967GU86-F1
#
_entry.id   AF-A0A967GU86-F1
#
_cell.length_a   1.000
_cell.length_b   1.000
_cell.length_c   1.000
_cell.angle_alpha   90.00
_cell.angle_beta   90.00
_cell.angle_gamma   90.00
#
_symmetry.space_group_name_H-M   'P 1'
#
loop_
_entity.id
_entity.type
_entity.pdbx_description
1 polymer ?
#
loop_
_entity_poly.entity_id
_entity_poly.type
_entity_poly.pdbx_seq_one_letter_code
_entity_poly.pdbx_strand_id
1 'polypeptide(L)'
;YPNPEVDLSVGIPFVNMADTWKYNDTGANLGTAWKEPGYNDNGAGWKSGPGLFGYETSSIPAPGIQTQFTNPRDNNPYIITYYYRKEFDYNGPL
;
A
#
# COMPACT_ATOMS: atom_id res chain seq x y z
N TYR A 1 -13.48 -3.61 -33.45
CA TYR A 1 -14.72 -4.21 -32.92
C TYR A 1 -14.48 -4.53 -31.45
N PRO A 2 -15.30 -4.04 -30.52
CA PRO A 2 -15.12 -4.37 -29.10
C PRO A 2 -15.40 -5.87 -28.91
N ASN A 3 -14.52 -6.57 -28.20
CA ASN A 3 -14.65 -7.99 -27.91
C ASN A 3 -15.75 -8.20 -26.85
N PRO A 4 -16.83 -8.95 -27.14
CA PRO A 4 -17.99 -9.09 -26.25
C PRO A 4 -17.76 -10.01 -25.03
N GLU A 5 -16.58 -10.63 -24.89
CA GLU A 5 -16.25 -11.49 -23.73
C GLU A 5 -15.80 -10.73 -22.48
N VAL A 6 -15.54 -9.41 -22.58
CA VAL A 6 -15.15 -8.63 -21.40
C VAL A 6 -16.41 -8.17 -20.69
N ASP A 7 -16.82 -8.94 -19.69
CA ASP A 7 -17.84 -8.52 -18.74
C ASP A 7 -17.31 -7.36 -17.88
N LEU A 8 -17.68 -6.14 -18.25
CA LEU A 8 -17.33 -4.93 -17.50
C LEU A 8 -18.09 -4.81 -16.16
N SER A 9 -19.05 -5.71 -15.88
CA SER A 9 -19.73 -5.77 -14.57
C SER A 9 -18.85 -6.42 -13.50
N VAL A 10 -17.87 -7.22 -13.91
CA VAL A 10 -16.76 -7.69 -13.08
C VAL A 10 -15.56 -6.83 -13.41
N GLY A 11 -15.47 -5.64 -12.80
CA GLY A 11 -14.26 -4.82 -12.91
C GLY A 11 -13.03 -5.67 -12.56
N ILE A 12 -12.04 -5.75 -13.43
CA ILE A 12 -10.79 -6.46 -13.15
C ILE A 12 -10.09 -5.68 -12.02
N PRO A 13 -9.99 -6.22 -10.80
CA PRO A 13 -9.37 -5.48 -9.70
C PRO A 13 -7.87 -5.46 -9.95
N PHE A 14 -7.33 -4.28 -10.28
CA PHE A 14 -5.88 -4.09 -10.40
C PHE A 14 -5.16 -4.20 -9.06
N VAL A 15 -5.88 -3.95 -7.97
CA VAL A 15 -5.37 -4.00 -6.60
C VAL A 15 -6.45 -4.53 -5.67
N ASN A 16 -6.12 -5.53 -4.84
CA ASN A 16 -7.01 -6.08 -3.82
C ASN A 16 -6.62 -5.58 -2.42
N MET A 17 -7.58 -5.64 -1.48
CA MET A 17 -7.38 -5.17 -0.10
C MET A 17 -6.25 -5.90 0.65
N ALA A 18 -6.07 -7.20 0.38
CA ALA A 18 -5.04 -8.03 1.01
C ALA A 18 -3.75 -8.13 0.19
N ASP A 19 -3.65 -7.42 -0.94
CA ASP A 19 -2.43 -7.42 -1.75
C ASP A 19 -1.23 -7.00 -0.90
N THR A 20 -0.04 -7.50 -1.26
CA THR A 20 1.19 -6.98 -0.70
C THR A 20 1.48 -5.60 -1.28
N TRP A 21 1.72 -4.64 -0.39
CA TRP A 21 2.16 -3.28 -0.69
C TRP A 21 3.60 -3.08 -0.23
N LYS A 22 4.28 -2.14 -0.86
CA LYS A 22 5.47 -1.50 -0.33
C LYS A 22 5.03 -0.37 0.60
N TYR A 23 5.68 -0.23 1.75
CA TYR A 23 5.37 0.84 2.68
C TYR A 23 6.64 1.43 3.30
N ASN A 24 6.58 2.69 3.69
CA ASN A 24 7.63 3.36 4.44
C ASN A 24 7.01 3.97 5.69
N ASP A 25 7.44 3.46 6.85
CA ASP A 25 6.99 3.81 8.19
C ASP A 25 8.07 4.60 8.96
N THR A 26 9.06 5.18 8.28
CA THR A 26 10.19 5.86 8.95
C THR A 26 9.88 7.29 9.41
N GLY A 27 8.77 7.88 8.96
CA GLY A 27 8.46 9.30 9.18
C GLY A 27 9.29 10.29 8.37
N ALA A 28 10.16 9.81 7.46
CA ALA A 28 10.93 10.68 6.58
C ALA A 28 10.03 11.42 5.57
N ASN A 29 10.29 12.70 5.31
CA ASN A 29 9.60 13.41 4.23
C ASN A 29 10.20 13.03 2.87
N LEU A 30 9.51 12.16 2.11
CA LEU A 30 9.94 11.73 0.78
C LEU A 30 9.62 12.73 -0.35
N GLY A 31 9.00 13.87 -0.02
CA GLY A 31 8.57 14.87 -0.97
C GLY A 31 7.51 14.34 -1.94
N THR A 32 7.65 14.68 -3.22
CA THR A 32 6.68 14.32 -4.27
C THR A 32 7.18 13.23 -5.23
N ALA A 33 8.46 12.86 -5.20
CA ALA A 33 9.02 11.92 -6.15
C ALA A 33 8.57 10.47 -5.92
N TRP A 34 8.22 10.10 -4.68
CA TRP A 34 7.91 8.72 -4.30
C TRP A 34 6.70 8.11 -5.03
N LYS A 35 5.77 8.95 -5.49
CA LYS A 35 4.54 8.53 -6.19
C LYS A 35 4.73 8.38 -7.70
N GLU A 36 5.87 8.79 -8.23
CA GLU A 36 6.13 8.67 -9.66
C GLU A 36 6.33 7.19 -10.05
N PRO A 37 5.89 6.76 -11.25
CA PRO A 37 6.02 5.36 -11.67
C PRO A 37 7.46 4.85 -11.67
N GLY A 38 8.43 5.69 -12.04
CA GLY A 38 9.85 5.34 -12.07
C GLY A 38 10.60 5.45 -10.74
N TYR A 39 9.91 5.70 -9.63
CA TYR A 39 10.56 5.85 -8.33
C TYR A 39 11.11 4.51 -7.82
N ASN A 40 12.38 4.50 -7.42
CA ASN A 40 13.03 3.34 -6.84
C ASN A 40 12.73 3.23 -5.34
N ASP A 41 11.87 2.28 -4.97
CA ASP A 41 11.49 1.97 -3.59
C ASP A 41 12.24 0.75 -3.01
N ASN A 42 13.38 0.37 -3.59
CA ASN A 42 14.29 -0.62 -2.99
C ASN A 42 15.26 -0.01 -1.97
N GLY A 43 15.16 1.29 -1.71
CA GLY A 43 16.01 2.04 -0.79
C GLY A 43 15.66 1.84 0.69
N ALA A 44 16.50 2.42 1.56
CA ALA A 44 16.31 2.38 3.01
C ALA A 44 14.93 2.91 3.43
N GLY A 45 14.25 2.17 4.31
CA GLY A 45 12.95 2.53 4.88
C GLY A 45 11.73 1.92 4.17
N TRP A 46 11.89 1.38 2.96
CA TRP A 46 10.82 0.65 2.29
C TRP A 46 10.78 -0.81 2.74
N LYS A 47 9.62 -1.24 3.22
CA LYS A 47 9.29 -2.59 3.65
C LYS A 47 8.14 -3.12 2.80
N SER A 48 7.86 -4.42 2.89
CA SER A 48 6.72 -5.05 2.20
C SER A 48 5.82 -5.75 3.19
N GLY A 49 4.50 -5.63 3.01
CA GLY A 49 3.51 -6.28 3.85
C GLY A 49 2.13 -6.30 3.21
N PRO A 50 1.25 -7.24 3.59
CA PRO A 50 -0.14 -7.26 3.17
C PRO A 50 -0.86 -5.97 3.58
N GLY A 51 -1.87 -5.58 2.80
CA GLY A 51 -2.78 -4.49 3.18
C GLY A 51 -3.45 -4.71 4.53
N LEU A 52 -4.13 -3.69 5.06
CA LEU A 52 -4.59 -3.61 6.47
C LEU A 52 -3.43 -3.31 7.43
N PHE A 53 -2.89 -2.10 7.25
CA PHE A 53 -1.81 -1.53 8.05
C PHE A 53 -2.35 -0.87 9.32
N GLY A 54 -1.60 -0.95 10.41
CA GLY A 54 -1.84 -0.10 11.56
C GLY A 54 -1.34 -0.67 12.88
N TYR A 55 -1.74 -0.02 13.95
CA TYR A 55 -1.54 -0.49 15.31
C TYR A 55 -2.91 -0.53 16.00
N GLU A 56 -3.27 -1.69 16.53
CA GLU A 56 -4.46 -1.88 17.35
C GLU A 56 -4.14 -2.93 18.42
N THR A 57 -4.69 -2.77 19.62
CA THR A 57 -4.52 -3.71 20.73
C THR A 57 -5.80 -4.47 21.06
N SER A 58 -6.94 -3.99 20.56
CA SER A 58 -8.24 -4.62 20.71
C SER A 58 -8.45 -5.73 19.67
N SER A 59 -9.40 -6.62 19.93
CA SER A 59 -9.80 -7.64 18.97
C SER A 59 -10.48 -7.00 17.75
N ILE A 60 -9.87 -7.15 16.57
CA ILE A 60 -10.48 -6.75 15.30
C ILE A 60 -11.07 -8.00 14.62
N PRO A 61 -12.30 -7.94 14.08
CA PRO A 61 -12.86 -9.02 13.26
C PRO A 61 -11.93 -9.40 12.10
N ALA A 62 -11.99 -10.66 11.68
CA ALA A 62 -11.19 -11.16 10.57
C ALA A 62 -11.42 -10.31 9.29
N PRO A 63 -10.36 -10.05 8.49
CA PRO A 63 -8.99 -10.55 8.67
C PRO A 63 -8.12 -9.74 9.68
N GLY A 64 -8.61 -8.64 10.24
CA GLY A 64 -7.83 -7.80 11.17
C GLY A 64 -6.64 -7.08 10.52
N ILE A 65 -5.77 -6.47 11.35
CA ILE A 65 -4.51 -5.88 10.87
C ILE A 65 -3.58 -7.00 10.41
N GLN A 66 -3.04 -6.88 9.20
CA GLN A 66 -2.12 -7.87 8.63
C GLN A 66 -0.69 -7.32 8.55
N THR A 67 -0.52 -5.99 8.54
CA THR A 67 0.80 -5.35 8.73
C THR A 67 0.77 -4.47 9.96
N GLN A 68 1.34 -4.99 11.05
CA GLN A 68 1.37 -4.29 12.33
C GLN A 68 2.49 -3.25 12.39
N PHE A 69 2.16 -2.04 12.80
CA PHE A 69 3.10 -0.97 13.09
C PHE A 69 3.44 -0.93 14.57
N THR A 70 4.59 -0.33 14.88
CA THR A 70 4.89 0.14 16.22
C THR A 70 3.80 1.11 16.67
N ASN A 71 3.41 1.04 17.94
CA ASN A 71 2.55 2.03 18.55
C ASN A 71 3.06 3.44 18.19
N PRO A 72 2.27 4.29 17.52
CA PRO A 72 2.73 5.60 17.08
C PRO A 72 3.33 6.44 18.21
N ARG A 73 2.86 6.26 19.45
CA ARG A 73 3.33 6.97 20.64
C ARG A 73 4.73 6.55 21.11
N ASP A 74 5.17 5.35 20.73
CA ASP A 74 6.48 4.81 21.11
C ASP A 74 7.56 5.19 20.08
N ASN A 75 7.17 5.77 18.94
CA ASN A 75 8.10 6.29 17.96
C ASN A 75 8.76 7.59 18.48
N ASN A 76 10.09 7.64 18.43
CA ASN A 76 10.88 8.83 18.73
C ASN A 76 11.86 9.11 17.56
N PRO A 77 11.61 10.13 16.72
CA PRO A 77 10.53 11.11 16.79
C PRO A 77 9.15 10.52 16.49
N TYR A 78 8.09 11.25 16.90
CA TYR A 78 6.72 10.85 16.61
C TYR A 78 6.45 10.82 15.09
N ILE A 79 5.91 9.70 14.60
CA ILE A 79 5.69 9.46 13.16
C ILE A 79 4.22 9.68 12.83
N ILE A 80 3.95 10.70 12.00
CA ILE A 80 2.61 11.01 11.47
C ILE A 80 2.47 10.76 9.97
N THR A 81 3.58 10.46 9.29
CA THR A 81 3.60 10.30 7.84
C THR A 81 4.05 8.90 7.48
N TYR A 82 3.20 8.23 6.72
CA TYR A 82 3.42 6.88 6.19
C TYR A 82 3.21 6.94 4.68
N TYR A 83 4.03 6.20 3.94
CA TYR A 83 3.91 6.08 2.49
C TYR A 83 3.57 4.66 2.12
N TYR A 84 2.74 4.48 1.10
CA TYR A 84 2.30 3.18 0.60
C TYR A 84 2.37 3.19 -0.92
N ARG A 85 2.98 2.16 -1.52
CA ARG A 85 3.11 1.97 -2.96
C ARG A 85 2.68 0.57 -3.37
N LYS A 86 2.02 0.51 -4.52
CA LYS A 86 1.66 -0.72 -5.21
C LYS A 86 1.84 -0.50 -6.70
N GLU A 87 2.62 -1.37 -7.31
CA GLU A 87 2.70 -1.49 -8.76
C GLU A 87 1.63 -2.46 -9.23
N PHE A 88 0.99 -2.13 -10.34
CA PHE A 88 0.00 -2.96 -11.02
C PHE A 88 0.12 -2.76 -12.52
N ASP A 89 -0.13 -3.82 -13.27
CA ASP A 89 -0.09 -3.76 -14.73
C ASP A 89 -1.41 -3.20 -15.27
N TYR A 90 -1.31 -2.10 -16.03
CA TYR A 90 -2.45 -1.51 -16.72
C TYR A 90 -2.36 -1.79 -18.22
N ASN A 91 -3.30 -2.59 -18.73
CA ASN A 91 -3.38 -2.98 -20.15
C ASN A 91 -4.49 -2.22 -20.90
N GLY A 92 -5.02 -1.14 -20.33
CA GLY A 92 -6.04 -0.31 -20.97
C GLY A 92 -5.44 0.77 -21.89
N PRO A 93 -6.30 1.51 -22.63
CA PRO A 93 -5.85 2.65 -23.42
C PRO A 93 -5.25 3.74 -22.51
N LEU A 94 -4.19 4.40 -22.99
CA LEU A 94 -3.58 5.58 -22.37
C LEU A 94 -4.47 6.83 -22.53
#